data_AF-A0A821PJK5-F1
#
_entry.id   AF-A0A821PJK5-F1
#
_cell.length_a   1.000
_cell.length_b   1.000
_cell.length_c   1.000
_cell.angle_alpha   90.00
_cell.angle_beta   90.00
_cell.angle_gamma   90.00
#
_symmetry.space_group_name_H-M   'P 1'
#
loop_
_entity.id
_entity.type
_entity.pdbx_description
1 polymer ?
#
loop_
_entity_poly.entity_id
_entity_poly.type
_entity_poly.pdbx_seq_one_letter_code
_entity_poly.pdbx_strand_id
1 'polypeptide(L)'
;IDERNKYYNEWQRNKSLLTPRPDWDKVSNVIDGGKERWKILSYAKSSEQLVDALIQEVMHGNQSESKNEIDYFDALGDDVSILSFLRMPKSNRIFNRRMRQHMTELLIKEIW
;
A
#
# COMPACT_ATOMS: atom_id res chain seq x y z
N ILE A 1 34.60 12.34 32.89
CA ILE A 1 34.15 12.22 31.47
C ILE A 1 33.77 10.77 31.17
N ASP A 2 34.54 9.79 31.65
CA ASP A 2 34.26 8.36 31.42
C ASP A 2 32.93 7.87 31.98
N GLU A 3 32.57 8.26 33.20
CA GLU A 3 31.26 7.90 33.78
C GLU A 3 30.10 8.46 32.96
N ARG A 4 30.21 9.71 32.49
CA ARG A 4 29.21 10.32 31.61
C ARG A 4 29.06 9.52 30.31
N ASN A 5 30.18 9.14 29.69
CA ASN A 5 30.16 8.37 28.45
C ASN A 5 29.60 6.95 28.69
N LYS A 6 29.90 6.34 29.84
CA LYS A 6 29.34 5.05 30.26
C LYS A 6 27.82 5.12 30.39
N TYR A 7 27.30 6.08 31.16
CA TYR A 7 25.86 6.26 31.33
C TYR A 7 25.15 6.60 30.02
N TYR A 8 25.78 7.41 29.16
CA TYR A 8 25.25 7.72 27.84
C TYR A 8 25.12 6.47 26.96
N ASN A 9 26.16 5.63 26.93
CA ASN A 9 26.14 4.36 26.17
C ASN A 9 25.11 3.36 26.72
N GLU A 10 24.97 3.26 28.04
CA GLU A 10 23.96 2.41 28.68
C GLU A 10 22.54 2.90 28.38
N TRP A 11 22.30 4.21 28.48
CA TRP A 11 21.02 4.81 28.10
C TRP A 11 20.69 4.53 26.64
N GLN A 12 21.66 4.69 25.73
CA GLN A 12 21.44 4.52 24.30
C GLN A 12 21.09 3.08 23.93
N ARG A 13 21.67 2.08 24.62
CA ARG A 13 21.29 0.66 24.50
C ARG A 13 19.87 0.41 25.01
N ASN A 14 19.55 0.96 26.17
CA ASN A 14 18.27 0.72 26.85
C ASN A 14 17.11 1.55 26.29
N LYS A 15 17.39 2.62 25.55
CA LYS A 15 16.37 3.49 24.93
C LYS A 15 15.37 2.70 24.09
N SER A 16 15.85 1.68 23.38
CA SER A 16 15.03 0.79 22.54
C SER A 16 14.09 -0.15 23.31
N LEU A 17 14.32 -0.34 24.62
CA LEU A 17 13.55 -1.17 25.54
C LEU A 17 12.52 -0.36 26.34
N LEU A 18 12.72 0.96 26.46
CA LEU A 18 11.90 1.85 27.28
C LEU A 18 10.64 2.36 26.56
N THR A 19 10.58 2.23 25.23
CA THR A 19 9.39 2.58 24.45
C THR A 19 8.51 1.35 24.28
N PRO A 20 7.29 1.34 24.86
CA PRO A 20 6.33 0.27 24.60
C PRO A 20 6.07 0.21 23.09
N ARG A 21 6.34 -0.95 22.48
CA ARG A 21 6.14 -1.14 21.05
C ARG A 21 4.67 -1.41 20.76
N PRO A 22 4.15 -0.90 19.64
CA PRO A 22 2.80 -1.23 19.22
C PRO A 22 2.71 -2.72 18.90
N ASP A 23 1.51 -3.27 19.09
CA ASP A 23 1.17 -4.61 18.66
C ASP A 23 1.06 -4.66 17.13
N TRP A 24 2.14 -5.10 16.48
CA TRP A 24 2.25 -5.15 15.03
C TRP A 24 1.30 -6.17 14.39
N ASP A 25 0.73 -7.11 15.14
CA ASP A 25 -0.26 -8.05 14.60
C ASP A 25 -1.63 -7.39 14.39
N LYS A 26 -1.94 -6.32 15.15
CA LYS A 26 -3.18 -5.56 14.95
C LYS A 26 -3.16 -4.72 13.69
N VAL A 27 -1.97 -4.37 13.22
CA VAL A 27 -1.77 -3.51 12.06
C VAL A 27 -2.33 -4.19 10.79
N SER A 28 -2.29 -5.52 10.68
CA SER A 28 -2.91 -6.23 9.55
C SER A 28 -4.42 -6.08 9.43
N ASN A 29 -5.12 -5.65 10.49
CA ASN A 29 -6.57 -5.45 10.47
C ASN A 29 -6.97 -4.08 9.92
N VAL A 30 -6.02 -3.14 9.83
CA VAL A 30 -6.26 -1.75 9.45
C VAL A 30 -5.71 -1.44 8.05
N ILE A 31 -4.73 -2.21 7.58
CA ILE A 31 -4.10 -2.01 6.28
C ILE A 31 -4.90 -2.69 5.16
N ASP A 32 -5.03 -2.01 4.03
CA ASP A 32 -5.58 -2.61 2.81
C ASP A 32 -4.71 -3.77 2.30
N GLY A 33 -5.33 -4.87 1.89
CA GLY A 33 -4.63 -6.11 1.54
C GLY A 33 -4.31 -7.02 2.74
N GLY A 34 -4.64 -6.56 3.96
CA GLY A 34 -4.72 -7.39 5.15
C GLY A 34 -3.37 -8.02 5.58
N LYS A 35 -3.46 -9.23 6.13
CA LYS A 35 -2.32 -9.94 6.75
C LYS A 35 -1.20 -10.28 5.76
N GLU A 36 -1.54 -10.67 4.54
CA GLU A 36 -0.53 -11.08 3.56
C GLU A 36 0.32 -9.88 3.10
N ARG A 37 -0.33 -8.74 2.86
CA ARG A 37 0.35 -7.49 2.50
C ARG A 37 1.22 -6.98 3.63
N TRP A 38 0.72 -7.00 4.86
CA TRP A 38 1.52 -6.62 6.03
C TRP A 38 2.73 -7.53 6.22
N LYS A 39 2.61 -8.84 5.97
CA LYS A 39 3.72 -9.79 6.06
C LYS A 39 4.84 -9.46 5.06
N ILE A 40 4.49 -9.05 3.84
CA ILE A 40 5.46 -8.60 2.84
C ILE A 40 6.13 -7.29 3.29
N LEU A 41 5.33 -6.33 3.74
CA LEU A 41 5.81 -5.01 4.14
C LEU A 41 6.68 -5.06 5.40
N SER A 42 6.41 -5.99 6.32
CA SER A 42 7.12 -6.14 7.58
C SER A 42 8.36 -7.04 7.51
N TYR A 43 8.52 -7.78 6.40
CA TYR A 43 9.62 -8.73 6.26
C TYR A 43 10.98 -8.06 6.41
N ALA A 44 11.79 -8.58 7.34
CA ALA A 44 13.15 -8.14 7.64
C ALA A 44 13.29 -6.66 8.10
N LYS A 45 12.24 -6.03 8.62
CA LYS A 45 12.28 -4.63 9.11
C LYS A 45 12.37 -4.53 10.63
N SER A 46 13.09 -3.51 11.10
CA SER A 46 13.11 -3.12 12.51
C SER A 46 11.79 -2.44 12.90
N SER A 47 11.50 -2.37 14.20
CA SER A 47 10.27 -1.71 14.68
C SER A 47 10.17 -0.23 14.27
N GLU A 48 11.28 0.48 14.11
CA GLU A 48 11.28 1.86 13.60
C GLU A 48 10.92 1.87 12.10
N GLN A 49 11.53 0.98 11.33
CA GLN A 49 11.23 0.85 9.89
C GLN A 49 9.80 0.36 9.62
N LEU A 50 9.19 -0.38 10.56
CA LEU A 50 7.77 -0.76 10.49
C LEU A 50 6.85 0.45 10.66
N VAL A 51 7.22 1.43 11.49
CA VAL A 51 6.47 2.70 11.61
C VAL A 51 6.50 3.43 10.26
N ASP A 52 7.68 3.57 9.67
CA ASP A 52 7.82 4.26 8.39
C ASP A 52 7.03 3.55 7.27
N ALA A 53 7.09 2.21 7.24
CA ALA A 53 6.31 1.40 6.31
C ALA A 53 4.81 1.58 6.51
N LEU A 54 4.33 1.63 7.76
CA LEU A 54 2.93 1.87 8.07
C LEU A 54 2.48 3.28 7.67
N ILE A 55 3.29 4.30 7.94
CA ILE A 55 2.98 5.69 7.55
C ILE A 55 2.87 5.80 6.03
N GLN A 56 3.84 5.25 5.30
CA GLN A 56 3.79 5.22 3.84
C GLN A 56 2.53 4.51 3.34
N GLU A 57 2.17 3.41 3.98
CA GLU A 57 1.01 2.61 3.61
C GLU A 57 -0.32 3.32 3.89
N VAL A 58 -0.43 4.04 5.01
CA VAL A 58 -1.65 4.82 5.32
C VAL A 58 -1.74 6.07 4.43
N MET A 59 -0.62 6.73 4.15
CA MET A 59 -0.61 7.97 3.37
C MET A 59 -0.78 7.72 1.86
N HIS A 60 -0.18 6.65 1.34
CA HIS A 60 -0.25 6.32 -0.08
C HIS A 60 -1.27 5.21 -0.37
N GLY A 61 -1.72 4.44 0.62
CA GLY A 61 -2.57 3.27 0.38
C GLY A 61 -1.94 2.28 -0.60
N ASN A 62 -2.79 1.43 -1.17
CA ASN A 62 -2.47 0.54 -2.30
C ASN A 62 -1.99 1.26 -3.59
N GLN A 63 -1.74 2.57 -3.58
CA GLN A 63 -1.24 3.27 -4.77
C GLN A 63 0.14 2.78 -5.23
N SER A 64 0.90 2.08 -4.39
CA SER A 64 2.18 1.47 -4.80
C SER A 64 2.00 0.23 -5.69
N GLU A 65 0.92 -0.55 -5.51
CA GLU A 65 0.53 -1.62 -6.45
C GLU A 65 -0.15 -1.06 -7.71
N SER A 66 -0.63 0.19 -7.69
CA SER A 66 -1.12 0.89 -8.90
C SER A 66 -0.10 0.94 -10.04
N LYS A 67 1.20 0.71 -9.81
CA LYS A 67 2.19 0.64 -10.90
C LYS A 67 2.18 -0.69 -11.65
N ASN A 68 1.70 -1.77 -11.04
CA ASN A 68 1.55 -3.10 -11.65
C ASN A 68 0.08 -3.47 -11.89
N GLU A 69 -0.87 -2.61 -11.51
CA GLU A 69 -2.26 -2.77 -11.88
C GLU A 69 -2.43 -2.54 -13.38
N ILE A 70 -3.14 -3.44 -14.04
CA ILE A 70 -3.36 -3.39 -15.47
C ILE A 70 -4.30 -2.22 -15.76
N ASP A 71 -3.75 -1.10 -16.23
CA ASP A 71 -4.50 0.09 -16.65
C ASP A 71 -5.43 -0.21 -17.84
N TYR A 72 -5.12 -1.26 -18.61
CA TYR A 72 -5.80 -1.61 -19.85
C TYR A 72 -5.91 -3.12 -20.06
N PHE A 73 -7.11 -3.61 -20.34
CA PHE A 73 -7.32 -4.96 -20.86
C PHE A 73 -7.28 -4.94 -22.38
N ASP A 74 -6.67 -5.97 -22.98
CA ASP A 74 -6.80 -6.20 -24.41
C ASP A 74 -8.21 -6.71 -24.73
N ALA A 75 -8.82 -6.17 -25.78
CA ALA A 75 -10.11 -6.65 -26.25
C ALA A 75 -9.97 -8.08 -26.83
N LEU A 76 -10.92 -8.96 -26.53
CA LEU A 76 -10.85 -10.36 -26.92
C LEU A 76 -11.59 -10.67 -28.24
N GLY A 77 -12.30 -9.70 -28.82
CA GLY A 77 -13.09 -9.83 -30.06
C GLY A 77 -14.60 -9.65 -29.86
N ASP A 78 -15.38 -9.83 -30.92
CA ASP A 78 -16.83 -9.54 -30.94
C ASP A 78 -17.74 -10.78 -30.73
N ASP A 79 -17.18 -11.89 -30.30
CA ASP A 79 -17.96 -13.12 -30.10
C ASP A 79 -18.95 -12.99 -28.92
N VAL A 80 -20.12 -13.61 -29.08
CA VAL A 80 -21.18 -13.68 -28.06
C VAL A 80 -20.71 -14.47 -26.83
N SER A 81 -19.73 -15.36 -26.99
CA SER A 81 -19.08 -16.10 -25.91
C SER A 81 -18.20 -15.24 -25.00
N ILE A 82 -17.78 -14.06 -25.45
CA ILE A 82 -16.91 -13.13 -24.71
C ILE A 82 -17.77 -12.24 -23.80
N LEU A 83 -17.27 -11.98 -22.59
CA LEU A 83 -17.87 -11.04 -21.65
C LEU A 83 -18.09 -9.68 -22.29
N SER A 84 -19.27 -9.09 -22.09
CA SER A 84 -19.70 -7.85 -22.75
C SER A 84 -18.72 -6.69 -22.61
N PHE A 85 -18.02 -6.59 -21.48
CA PHE A 85 -17.03 -5.55 -21.21
C PHE A 85 -15.65 -5.79 -21.87
N LEU A 86 -15.41 -6.96 -22.46
CA LEU A 86 -14.22 -7.28 -23.28
C LEU A 86 -14.55 -7.43 -24.78
N ARG A 87 -15.83 -7.27 -25.13
CA ARG A 87 -16.37 -7.46 -26.47
C ARG A 87 -16.18 -6.20 -27.31
N MET A 88 -14.97 -6.06 -27.83
CA MET A 88 -14.60 -5.00 -28.76
C MET A 88 -13.65 -5.58 -29.82
N PRO A 89 -13.45 -4.87 -30.95
CA PRO A 89 -12.45 -5.25 -31.92
C PRO A 89 -11.07 -5.39 -31.24
N LYS A 90 -10.34 -6.46 -31.54
CA LYS A 90 -9.03 -6.79 -30.94
C LYS A 90 -7.96 -5.70 -31.07
N SER A 91 -8.20 -4.68 -31.89
CA SER A 91 -7.35 -3.50 -32.02
C SER A 91 -7.50 -2.50 -30.86
N ASN A 92 -8.51 -2.65 -30.01
CA ASN A 92 -8.82 -1.68 -28.98
C ASN A 92 -8.32 -2.14 -27.61
N ARG A 93 -7.83 -1.16 -26.84
CA ARG A 93 -7.52 -1.31 -25.42
C ARG A 93 -8.70 -0.82 -24.60
N ILE A 94 -9.06 -1.61 -23.58
CA ILE A 94 -10.20 -1.35 -22.71
C ILE A 94 -9.65 -0.84 -21.39
N PHE A 95 -9.83 0.45 -21.14
CA PHE A 95 -9.38 1.09 -19.91
C PHE A 95 -10.07 0.47 -18.70
N ASN A 96 -9.27 0.12 -17.70
CA ASN A 96 -9.77 -0.30 -16.41
C ASN A 96 -10.45 0.89 -15.72
N ARG A 97 -11.79 0.89 -15.66
CA ARG A 97 -12.59 1.97 -15.03
C ARG A 97 -12.63 1.87 -13.51
N ARG A 98 -11.65 1.23 -12.87
CA ARG A 98 -11.56 1.21 -11.41
C ARG A 98 -11.26 2.64 -10.92
N MET A 99 -12.33 3.31 -10.52
CA MET A 99 -12.30 4.70 -10.09
C MET A 99 -11.58 4.83 -8.75
N ARG A 100 -10.42 5.48 -8.76
CA ARG A 100 -9.76 5.91 -7.52
C ARG A 100 -10.53 7.08 -6.92
N GLN A 101 -10.56 7.20 -5.59
CA GLN A 101 -11.31 8.26 -4.89
C GLN A 101 -11.02 9.66 -5.46
N HIS A 102 -9.75 9.96 -5.76
CA HIS A 102 -9.36 11.24 -6.37
C HIS A 102 -9.90 11.43 -7.80
N MET A 103 -9.96 10.38 -8.61
CA MET A 103 -10.55 10.44 -9.96
C MET A 103 -12.06 10.64 -9.88
N THR A 104 -12.72 10.02 -8.89
CA THR A 104 -14.15 10.25 -8.63
C THR A 104 -14.40 11.70 -8.22
N GLU A 105 -13.57 12.27 -7.36
CA GLU A 105 -13.68 13.66 -6.95
C GLU A 105 -13.48 14.63 -8.12
N LEU A 106 -12.50 14.36 -9.00
CA LEU A 106 -12.28 15.13 -10.22
C LEU A 106 -13.48 15.05 -11.18
N LEU A 107 -14.00 13.85 -11.43
CA LEU A 107 -15.16 13.66 -12.31
C LEU A 107 -16.43 14.30 -11.75
N ILE A 108 -16.64 14.25 -10.43
CA ILE A 108 -17.77 14.96 -9.80
C ILE A 108 -17.64 16.47 -10.02
N LYS A 109 -16.44 17.06 -9.84
CA LYS A 109 -16.19 18.48 -10.11
C LYS A 109 -16.26 18.85 -11.59
N GLU A 110 -16.07 17.89 -12.49
CA GLU A 110 -16.18 18.12 -13.94
C GLU A 110 -17.65 18.11 -14.39
N ILE A 111 -18.49 17.29 -13.76
CA ILE A 111 -19.92 17.15 -14.08
C ILE A 111 -20.79 18.20 -13.40
N TRP A 112 -20.44 18.60 -12.17
CA TRP A 112 -21.17 19.54 -11.31
C TRP A 112 -20.40 20.84 -11.13
#